data_AF-A0A1Z5L724-F1
#
_entry.id   AF-A0A1Z5L724-F1
#
_cell.length_a   1.000
_cell.length_b   1.000
_cell.length_c   1.000
_cell.angle_alpha   90.00
_cell.angle_beta   90.00
_cell.angle_gamma   90.00
#
_symmetry.space_group_name_H-M   'P 1'
#
loop_
_entity.id
_entity.type
_entity.pdbx_description
1 polymer ?
#
loop_
_entity_poly.entity_id
_entity_poly.type
_entity_poly.pdbx_seq_one_letter_code
_entity_poly.pdbx_strand_id
1 'polypeptide(L)'
;MKHHLPFHLAPYHPEAKYVVVVRNPFDCAVSFYHMRKIHWSSAGISEDYTFDDFFESFITGNVPYGLYFDHVLSWYEHRNDPNVHLLYFEHLREDTATEVLKIADFLNAEIGSRLRSDPSLLETIVEKTSLTSLKKAAVPDEDADAKDVGGWDKPRGPGRNFFRKGAVGDWKSEFKADQERRLKELYLARLGGTELHKAWEKYLGF
;
A
#
# COMPACT_ATOMS: atom_id res chain seq x y z
N MET A 1 2.92 8.28 -13.26
CA MET A 1 3.59 9.01 -12.15
C MET A 1 3.21 8.34 -10.84
N LYS A 2 4.09 8.29 -9.85
CA LYS A 2 3.84 7.74 -8.50
C LYS A 2 4.08 8.82 -7.45
N HIS A 3 3.21 8.93 -6.45
CA HIS A 3 3.42 9.74 -5.25
C HIS A 3 2.63 9.17 -4.06
N HIS A 4 2.88 9.70 -2.86
CA HIS A 4 2.16 9.35 -1.62
C HIS A 4 1.54 10.59 -0.96
N LEU A 5 1.32 11.65 -1.75
CA LEU A 5 0.72 12.88 -1.27
C LEU A 5 -0.80 12.70 -1.04
N PRO A 6 -1.37 13.31 0.01
CA PRO A 6 -2.81 13.43 0.17
C PRO A 6 -3.40 14.26 -0.99
N PHE A 7 -4.69 14.11 -1.25
CA PHE A 7 -5.34 14.70 -2.44
C PHE A 7 -5.02 16.19 -2.63
N HIS A 8 -5.15 16.97 -1.55
CA HIS A 8 -4.94 18.43 -1.57
C HIS A 8 -3.48 18.88 -1.84
N LEU A 9 -2.50 17.97 -1.79
CA LEU A 9 -1.10 18.24 -2.15
C LEU A 9 -0.69 17.54 -3.45
N ALA A 10 -1.51 16.65 -3.97
CA ALA A 10 -1.20 15.92 -5.19
C ALA A 10 -1.25 16.85 -6.41
N PRO A 11 -0.42 16.62 -7.43
CA PRO A 11 -0.51 17.34 -8.71
C PRO A 11 -1.76 16.87 -9.47
N TYR A 12 -2.93 17.35 -9.06
CA TYR A 12 -4.22 16.99 -9.62
C TYR A 12 -4.42 17.63 -10.99
N HIS A 13 -4.88 16.84 -11.96
CA HIS A 13 -5.34 17.30 -13.25
C HIS A 13 -6.60 16.53 -13.66
N PRO A 14 -7.67 17.20 -14.15
CA PRO A 14 -8.94 16.55 -14.46
C PRO A 14 -8.84 15.49 -15.57
N GLU A 15 -7.87 15.61 -16.47
CA GLU A 15 -7.64 14.63 -17.55
C GLU A 15 -6.74 13.47 -17.15
N ALA A 16 -6.05 13.55 -16.00
CA ALA A 16 -5.22 12.47 -15.50
C ALA A 16 -6.08 11.46 -14.73
N LYS A 17 -5.73 10.17 -14.85
CA LYS A 17 -6.37 9.07 -14.11
C LYS A 17 -5.54 8.69 -12.89
N TYR A 18 -6.21 8.52 -11.76
CA TYR A 18 -5.59 8.22 -10.47
C TYR A 18 -6.07 6.85 -9.98
N VAL A 19 -5.15 5.89 -9.87
CA VAL A 19 -5.41 4.62 -9.15
C VAL A 19 -4.87 4.78 -7.73
N VAL A 20 -5.77 4.86 -6.76
CA VAL A 20 -5.44 5.11 -5.35
C VAL A 20 -5.56 3.80 -4.59
N VAL A 21 -4.45 3.35 -4.00
CA VAL A 21 -4.43 2.12 -3.21
C VAL A 21 -4.65 2.45 -1.73
N VAL A 22 -5.65 1.81 -1.12
CA VAL A 22 -5.91 1.85 0.33
C VAL A 22 -5.71 0.46 0.92
N ARG A 23 -5.31 0.40 2.19
CA ARG A 23 -5.04 -0.85 2.92
C ARG A 23 -5.34 -0.62 4.39
N ASN A 24 -5.91 -1.59 5.10
CA ASN A 24 -6.24 -1.45 6.52
C ASN A 24 -5.06 -0.88 7.33
N PRO A 25 -5.32 0.05 8.27
CA PRO A 25 -4.26 0.81 8.93
C PRO A 25 -3.31 -0.05 9.77
N PHE A 26 -3.77 -1.19 10.28
CA PHE A 26 -2.97 -2.08 11.12
C PHE A 26 -1.86 -2.75 10.31
N ASP A 27 -2.22 -3.39 9.19
CA ASP A 27 -1.22 -3.96 8.28
C ASP A 27 -0.37 -2.87 7.60
N CYS A 28 -0.95 -1.69 7.34
CA CYS A 28 -0.21 -0.56 6.79
C CYS A 28 0.90 -0.11 7.75
N ALA A 29 0.60 0.04 9.04
CA ALA A 29 1.57 0.40 10.08
C ALA A 29 2.76 -0.58 10.12
N VAL A 30 2.50 -1.89 10.19
CA VAL A 30 3.55 -2.92 10.20
C VAL A 30 4.37 -2.89 8.91
N SER A 31 3.71 -2.77 7.76
CA SER A 31 4.41 -2.68 6.47
C SER A 31 5.29 -1.44 6.39
N PHE A 32 4.81 -0.31 6.88
CA PHE A 32 5.54 0.95 6.83
C PHE A 32 6.75 0.95 7.78
N TYR A 33 6.59 0.40 8.99
CA TYR A 33 7.71 0.18 9.90
C TYR A 33 8.84 -0.61 9.24
N HIS A 34 8.54 -1.80 8.70
CA HIS A 34 9.56 -2.62 8.05
C HIS A 34 10.16 -1.97 6.79
N MET A 35 9.35 -1.25 6.02
CA MET A 35 9.85 -0.50 4.86
C MET A 35 10.80 0.62 5.29
N ARG A 36 10.51 1.34 6.38
CA ARG A 36 11.44 2.35 6.93
C ARG A 36 12.75 1.73 7.41
N LYS A 37 12.72 0.50 7.95
CA LYS A 37 13.96 -0.19 8.35
C LYS A 37 14.94 -0.38 7.20
N ILE A 38 14.46 -0.55 5.97
CA ILE A 38 15.30 -0.67 4.77
C ILE A 38 16.12 0.63 4.53
N HIS A 39 15.59 1.78 4.95
CA HIS A 39 16.15 3.11 4.70
C HIS A 39 16.64 3.81 5.97
N TRP A 40 16.78 3.06 7.05
CA TRP A 40 17.06 3.57 8.39
C TRP A 40 18.29 4.48 8.44
N SER A 41 19.41 4.00 7.88
CA SER A 41 20.67 4.73 7.84
C SER A 41 20.59 6.01 7.01
N SER A 42 19.89 5.99 5.88
CA SER A 42 19.65 7.18 5.05
C SER A 42 18.66 8.17 5.68
N ALA A 43 17.81 7.70 6.60
CA ALA A 43 16.79 8.52 7.26
C ALA A 43 17.25 9.03 8.64
N GLY A 44 18.49 8.75 9.05
CA GLY A 44 19.03 9.19 10.34
C GLY A 44 18.30 8.62 11.56
N ILE A 45 17.59 7.50 11.39
CA ILE A 45 16.94 6.81 12.51
C ILE A 45 18.07 6.04 13.24
N SER A 46 17.97 5.77 14.54
CA SER A 46 18.97 4.97 15.30
C SER A 46 18.54 3.52 15.37
N GLU A 47 19.39 2.49 15.17
CA GLU A 47 19.03 1.05 15.00
C GLU A 47 18.15 0.42 16.11
N ASP A 48 18.06 1.06 17.28
CA ASP A 48 17.25 0.67 18.42
C ASP A 48 15.78 1.12 18.33
N TYR A 49 15.39 1.98 17.37
CA TYR A 49 14.00 2.40 17.12
C TYR A 49 13.06 1.21 16.89
N THR A 50 12.20 0.98 17.86
CA THR A 50 11.34 -0.19 17.93
C THR A 50 10.02 0.01 17.18
N PHE A 51 9.19 -1.04 17.15
CA PHE A 51 7.82 -0.91 16.67
C PHE A 51 7.01 -0.02 17.61
N ASP A 52 7.33 0.02 18.91
CA ASP A 52 6.66 0.90 19.87
C ASP A 52 6.91 2.38 19.53
N ASP A 53 8.16 2.75 19.25
CA ASP A 53 8.52 4.12 18.85
C ASP A 53 7.86 4.52 17.52
N PHE A 54 7.83 3.57 16.58
CA PHE A 54 7.12 3.75 15.31
C PHE A 54 5.62 3.93 15.52
N PHE A 55 5.01 3.12 16.38
CA PHE A 55 3.58 3.14 16.64
C PHE A 55 3.14 4.50 17.17
N GLU A 56 3.85 5.05 18.16
CA GLU A 56 3.57 6.40 18.67
C GLU A 56 3.66 7.45 17.57
N SER A 57 4.67 7.35 16.71
CA SER A 57 4.83 8.25 15.57
C SER A 57 3.69 8.11 14.56
N PHE A 58 3.25 6.88 14.28
CA PHE A 58 2.20 6.58 13.30
C PHE A 58 0.83 7.13 13.72
N ILE A 59 0.42 6.90 14.97
CA ILE A 59 -0.89 7.34 15.46
C ILE A 59 -0.97 8.85 15.71
N THR A 60 0.19 9.52 15.88
CA THR A 60 0.28 10.98 16.03
C THR A 60 0.53 11.70 14.70
N GLY A 61 0.74 10.98 13.60
CA GLY A 61 1.06 11.55 12.30
C GLY A 61 2.49 12.06 12.16
N ASN A 62 3.39 11.76 13.11
CA ASN A 62 4.82 12.08 13.06
C ASN A 62 5.60 11.08 12.18
N VAL A 63 5.05 10.78 11.01
CA VAL A 63 5.64 9.93 9.98
C VAL A 63 5.58 10.65 8.64
N PRO A 64 6.38 10.26 7.63
CA PRO A 64 6.23 10.79 6.29
C PRO A 64 4.78 10.72 5.80
N TYR A 65 4.33 11.80 5.16
CA TYR A 65 2.96 11.99 4.65
C TYR A 65 1.87 12.19 5.71
N GLY A 66 2.23 12.32 6.98
CA GLY A 66 1.33 12.72 8.06
C GLY A 66 0.45 11.59 8.59
N LEU A 67 -0.69 11.95 9.18
CA LEU A 67 -1.61 11.00 9.77
C LEU A 67 -2.30 10.16 8.69
N TYR A 68 -2.18 8.83 8.79
CA TYR A 68 -2.71 7.87 7.82
C TYR A 68 -4.18 8.15 7.47
N PHE A 69 -5.01 8.44 8.47
CA PHE A 69 -6.44 8.66 8.28
C PHE A 69 -6.74 9.93 7.47
N ASP A 70 -5.97 11.01 7.67
CA ASP A 70 -6.12 12.24 6.89
C ASP A 70 -5.79 11.98 5.41
N HIS A 71 -4.73 11.23 5.16
CA HIS A 71 -4.34 10.84 3.80
C HIS A 71 -5.43 10.01 3.12
N VAL A 72 -5.87 8.91 3.73
CA VAL A 72 -6.85 8.01 3.12
C VAL A 72 -8.20 8.70 2.92
N LEU A 73 -8.68 9.46 3.90
CA LEU A 73 -9.94 10.19 3.77
C LEU A 73 -9.88 11.24 2.67
N SER A 74 -8.74 11.95 2.53
CA SER A 74 -8.59 12.96 1.48
C SER A 74 -8.79 12.40 0.08
N TRP A 75 -8.38 11.16 -0.19
CA TRP A 75 -8.64 10.51 -1.47
C TRP A 75 -9.99 9.82 -1.54
N TYR A 76 -10.48 9.31 -0.41
CA TYR A 76 -11.77 8.63 -0.34
C TYR A 76 -12.95 9.57 -0.64
N GLU A 77 -12.84 10.85 -0.29
CA GLU A 77 -13.82 11.88 -0.66
C GLU A 77 -14.03 11.95 -2.19
N HIS A 78 -12.98 11.67 -2.96
CA HIS A 78 -12.96 11.70 -4.43
C HIS A 78 -13.20 10.34 -5.09
N ARG A 79 -13.55 9.31 -4.32
CA ARG A 79 -13.71 7.93 -4.86
C ARG A 79 -14.74 7.78 -5.98
N ASN A 80 -15.68 8.73 -6.08
CA ASN A 80 -16.74 8.73 -7.07
C ASN A 80 -16.42 9.64 -8.27
N ASP A 81 -15.27 10.32 -8.25
CA ASP A 81 -14.83 11.14 -9.36
C ASP A 81 -14.50 10.22 -10.56
N PRO A 82 -14.85 10.62 -11.79
CA PRO A 82 -14.70 9.74 -12.97
C PRO A 82 -13.23 9.41 -13.29
N ASN A 83 -12.29 10.17 -12.75
CA ASN A 83 -10.86 10.00 -12.95
C ASN A 83 -10.13 9.43 -11.72
N VAL A 84 -10.85 8.89 -10.73
CA VAL A 84 -10.28 8.24 -9.54
C VAL A 84 -10.80 6.81 -9.43
N HIS A 85 -9.89 5.86 -9.27
CA HIS A 85 -10.19 4.47 -8.97
C HIS A 85 -9.59 4.07 -7.63
N LEU A 86 -10.46 3.80 -6.66
CA LEU A 86 -10.05 3.38 -5.33
C LEU A 86 -9.89 1.85 -5.28
N LEU A 87 -8.66 1.39 -5.12
CA LEU A 87 -8.28 0.00 -5.03
C LEU A 87 -7.99 -0.39 -3.58
N TYR A 88 -8.65 -1.42 -3.06
CA TYR A 88 -8.36 -1.98 -1.74
C TYR A 88 -7.32 -3.07 -1.89
N PHE A 89 -6.22 -2.95 -1.15
CA PHE A 89 -5.16 -3.97 -1.14
C PHE A 89 -5.72 -5.34 -0.78
N GLU A 90 -6.70 -5.40 0.13
CA GLU A 90 -7.30 -6.65 0.55
C GLU A 90 -8.10 -7.33 -0.57
N HIS A 91 -8.86 -6.57 -1.36
CA HIS A 91 -9.55 -7.12 -2.55
C HIS A 91 -8.54 -7.60 -3.59
N LEU A 92 -7.43 -6.87 -3.79
CA LEU A 92 -6.34 -7.30 -4.67
C LEU A 92 -5.73 -8.64 -4.22
N ARG A 93 -5.68 -8.90 -2.92
CA ARG A 93 -5.19 -10.18 -2.38
C ARG A 93 -6.21 -11.30 -2.44
N GLU A 94 -7.50 -11.00 -2.37
CA GLU A 94 -8.57 -12.00 -2.50
C GLU A 94 -8.78 -12.45 -3.94
N ASP A 95 -8.87 -11.51 -4.88
CA ASP A 95 -9.07 -11.78 -6.30
C ASP A 95 -8.31 -10.77 -7.17
N THR A 96 -7.04 -11.09 -7.42
CA THR A 96 -6.16 -10.26 -8.25
C THR A 96 -6.69 -10.12 -9.68
N ALA A 97 -7.30 -11.17 -10.25
CA ALA A 97 -7.78 -11.14 -11.64
C ALA A 97 -8.93 -10.14 -11.80
N THR A 98 -9.88 -10.15 -10.87
CA THR A 98 -10.99 -9.20 -10.86
C THR A 98 -10.51 -7.76 -10.69
N GLU A 99 -9.57 -7.49 -9.77
CA GLU A 99 -9.04 -6.14 -9.60
C GLU A 99 -8.23 -5.65 -10.81
N VAL A 100 -7.49 -6.55 -11.48
CA VAL A 100 -6.81 -6.22 -12.75
C VAL A 100 -7.83 -5.81 -13.83
N LEU A 101 -8.95 -6.51 -13.93
CA LEU A 101 -10.01 -6.15 -14.89
C LEU A 101 -10.64 -4.80 -14.56
N LYS A 102 -10.91 -4.49 -13.28
CA LYS A 102 -11.44 -3.19 -12.85
C LYS A 102 -10.49 -2.04 -13.18
N ILE A 103 -9.19 -2.22 -12.93
CA ILE A 103 -8.16 -1.25 -13.31
C ILE A 103 -8.14 -1.08 -14.83
N ALA A 104 -8.21 -2.19 -15.59
CA ALA A 104 -8.21 -2.14 -17.04
C ALA A 104 -9.41 -1.36 -17.60
N ASP A 105 -10.63 -1.60 -17.12
CA ASP A 105 -11.83 -0.85 -17.52
C ASP A 105 -11.67 0.65 -17.22
N PHE A 106 -11.19 0.96 -16.01
CA PHE A 106 -10.97 2.33 -15.57
C PHE A 106 -9.95 3.05 -16.47
N LEU A 107 -8.86 2.37 -16.84
CA LEU A 107 -7.85 2.93 -17.74
C LEU A 107 -8.37 3.09 -19.16
N ASN A 108 -9.02 2.06 -19.71
CA ASN A 108 -9.67 2.09 -21.03
C ASN A 108 -10.57 0.85 -21.19
N ALA A 109 -11.85 1.04 -21.51
CA ALA A 109 -12.82 -0.03 -21.71
C ALA A 109 -12.42 -1.06 -22.79
N GLU A 110 -11.66 -0.66 -23.82
CA GLU A 110 -11.13 -1.56 -24.84
C GLU A 110 -10.06 -2.51 -24.26
N ILE A 111 -9.24 -2.04 -23.32
CA ILE A 111 -8.25 -2.87 -22.62
C ILE A 111 -9.00 -3.89 -21.75
N GLY A 112 -10.00 -3.44 -20.99
CA GLY A 112 -10.85 -4.33 -20.19
C GLY A 112 -11.53 -5.40 -21.05
N SER A 113 -12.11 -5.01 -22.18
CA SER A 113 -12.74 -5.93 -23.15
C SER A 113 -11.74 -6.94 -23.71
N ARG A 114 -10.53 -6.49 -24.08
CA ARG A 114 -9.46 -7.36 -24.55
C ARG A 114 -9.05 -8.40 -23.51
N LEU A 115 -8.85 -8.00 -22.25
CA LEU A 115 -8.50 -8.91 -21.17
C LEU A 115 -9.59 -9.95 -20.88
N ARG A 116 -10.87 -9.59 -21.04
CA ARG A 116 -11.97 -10.57 -20.93
C ARG A 116 -12.04 -11.53 -22.11
N SER A 117 -11.69 -11.06 -23.31
CA SER A 117 -11.68 -11.90 -24.52
C SER A 117 -10.46 -12.81 -24.64
N ASP A 118 -9.39 -12.52 -23.89
CA ASP A 118 -8.13 -13.28 -23.88
C ASP A 118 -7.74 -13.66 -22.44
N PRO A 119 -8.28 -14.77 -21.90
CA PRO A 119 -7.96 -15.23 -20.56
C PRO A 119 -6.46 -15.49 -20.34
N SER A 120 -5.74 -15.91 -21.39
CA SER A 120 -4.30 -16.20 -21.30
C SER A 120 -3.47 -14.94 -21.01
N LEU A 121 -3.90 -13.80 -21.56
CA LEU A 121 -3.28 -12.51 -21.31
C LEU A 121 -3.54 -12.05 -19.87
N LEU A 122 -4.76 -12.24 -19.36
CA LEU A 122 -5.10 -11.93 -17.97
C LEU A 122 -4.28 -12.79 -17.00
N GLU A 123 -4.21 -14.11 -17.22
CA GLU A 123 -3.40 -15.04 -16.44
C GLU A 123 -1.92 -14.63 -16.44
N THR A 124 -1.39 -14.23 -17.60
CA THR A 124 0.00 -13.75 -17.72
C THR A 124 0.24 -12.50 -16.87
N ILE A 125 -0.70 -11.55 -16.85
CA ILE A 125 -0.59 -10.34 -16.03
C ILE A 125 -0.62 -10.71 -14.54
N VAL A 126 -1.57 -11.55 -14.12
CA VAL A 126 -1.70 -11.99 -12.72
C VAL A 126 -0.42 -12.71 -12.28
N GLU A 127 0.12 -13.61 -13.10
CA GLU A 127 1.34 -14.35 -12.76
C GLU A 127 2.57 -13.43 -12.68
N LYS A 128 2.76 -12.52 -13.64
CA LYS A 128 3.89 -11.59 -13.65
C LYS A 128 3.83 -10.57 -12.51
N THR A 129 2.63 -10.24 -12.03
CA THR A 129 2.42 -9.31 -10.90
C THR A 129 2.26 -10.02 -9.57
N SER A 130 2.41 -11.35 -9.53
CA SER A 130 2.37 -12.13 -8.30
C SER A 130 3.51 -11.77 -7.36
N LEU A 131 3.31 -11.89 -6.06
CA LEU A 131 4.36 -11.62 -5.07
C LEU A 131 5.61 -12.47 -5.32
N THR A 132 5.43 -13.72 -5.75
CA THR A 132 6.53 -14.64 -6.07
C THR A 132 7.35 -14.10 -7.24
N SER A 133 6.70 -13.72 -8.33
CA SER A 133 7.35 -13.12 -9.50
C SER A 133 8.06 -11.81 -9.17
N LEU A 134 7.39 -10.94 -8.40
CA LEU A 134 7.96 -9.66 -7.97
C LEU A 134 9.17 -9.84 -7.04
N LYS A 135 9.12 -10.77 -6.08
CA LYS A 135 10.27 -11.12 -5.23
C LYS A 135 11.45 -11.62 -6.06
N LYS A 136 11.19 -12.49 -7.04
CA LYS A 136 12.23 -13.02 -7.94
C LYS A 136 12.85 -11.91 -8.79
N ALA A 137 12.04 -10.98 -9.29
CA ALA A 137 12.50 -9.85 -10.10
C ALA A 137 13.24 -8.76 -9.29
N ALA A 138 13.05 -8.72 -7.97
CA ALA A 138 13.65 -7.73 -7.08
C ALA A 138 15.02 -8.13 -6.53
N VAL A 139 15.50 -9.35 -6.84
CA VAL A 139 16.86 -9.78 -6.49
C VAL A 139 17.83 -8.92 -7.33
N PRO A 140 18.73 -8.15 -6.71
CA PRO A 140 19.73 -7.38 -7.45
C PRO A 140 20.58 -8.32 -8.31
N ASP A 141 20.89 -7.89 -9.53
CA ASP A 141 21.93 -8.54 -10.33
C ASP A 141 23.25 -8.45 -9.55
N GLU A 142 24.01 -9.54 -9.44
CA GLU A 142 25.27 -9.58 -8.68
C GLU A 142 26.29 -8.57 -9.27
N ASP A 143 26.11 -8.20 -10.54
CA ASP A 143 26.94 -7.26 -11.31
C ASP A 143 26.35 -5.83 -11.38
N ALA A 144 25.27 -5.52 -10.65
CA ALA A 144 24.68 -4.19 -10.67
C ALA A 144 25.60 -3.14 -10.00
N ASP A 145 26.25 -2.31 -10.82
CA ASP A 145 27.11 -1.20 -10.41
C ASP A 145 26.49 -0.38 -9.26
N ALA A 146 27.25 -0.25 -8.17
CA ALA A 146 26.90 0.55 -6.98
C ALA A 146 26.67 2.05 -7.25
N LYS A 147 26.84 2.49 -8.52
CA LYS A 147 26.66 3.85 -9.00
C LYS A 147 25.28 4.12 -9.61
N ASP A 148 24.41 3.12 -9.76
CA ASP A 148 23.04 3.38 -10.19
C ASP A 148 22.28 4.08 -9.04
N VAL A 149 22.10 5.39 -9.18
CA VAL A 149 21.38 6.25 -8.25
C VAL A 149 19.87 6.04 -8.41
N GLY A 150 19.42 4.78 -8.37
CA GLY A 150 18.01 4.42 -8.43
C GLY A 150 17.28 4.84 -7.15
N GLY A 151 16.04 5.33 -7.32
CA GLY A 151 15.20 5.88 -6.25
C GLY A 151 14.83 4.90 -5.14
N TRP A 152 13.98 5.36 -4.21
CA TRP A 152 13.52 4.67 -2.99
C TRP A 152 13.05 3.21 -3.18
N ASP A 153 12.69 2.81 -4.40
CA ASP A 153 12.18 1.49 -4.73
C ASP A 153 13.28 0.44 -4.98
N LYS A 154 14.56 0.83 -5.01
CA LYS A 154 15.70 -0.11 -5.09
C LYS A 154 16.33 -0.27 -3.70
N PRO A 155 16.04 -1.35 -2.96
CA PRO A 155 16.76 -1.64 -1.73
C PRO A 155 18.25 -1.82 -2.03
N ARG A 156 19.10 -1.03 -1.37
CA ARG A 156 20.56 -1.15 -1.53
C ARG A 156 21.11 -2.20 -0.58
N GLY A 157 21.79 -3.23 -1.09
CA GLY A 157 22.56 -4.17 -0.27
C GLY A 157 21.79 -5.41 0.23
N PRO A 158 22.54 -6.45 0.63
CA PRO A 158 21.99 -7.77 0.96
C PRO A 158 21.00 -7.70 2.14
N GLY A 159 19.89 -8.43 2.03
CA GLY A 159 18.88 -8.57 3.09
C GLY A 159 17.79 -7.49 3.12
N ARG A 160 17.85 -6.47 2.25
CA ARG A 160 16.81 -5.43 2.16
C ARG A 160 15.75 -5.82 1.12
N ASN A 161 14.65 -6.43 1.56
CA ASN A 161 13.57 -6.85 0.65
C ASN A 161 12.36 -5.92 0.75
N PHE A 162 12.11 -5.14 -0.32
CA PHE A 162 10.90 -4.33 -0.45
C PHE A 162 9.63 -5.21 -0.43
N PHE A 163 9.70 -6.40 -1.04
CA PHE A 163 8.63 -7.39 -1.04
C PHE A 163 8.72 -8.30 0.20
N ARG A 164 7.94 -8.01 1.23
CA ARG A 164 7.97 -8.71 2.53
C ARG A 164 7.09 -9.98 2.57
N LYS A 165 5.84 -9.87 3.03
CA LYS A 165 4.91 -11.00 3.18
C LYS A 165 3.71 -10.96 2.22
N GLY A 166 3.25 -9.77 1.82
CA GLY A 166 2.07 -9.61 0.96
C GLY A 166 0.79 -10.25 1.50
N ALA A 167 0.69 -10.39 2.83
CA ALA A 167 -0.46 -10.97 3.53
C ALA A 167 -1.37 -9.90 4.13
N VAL A 168 -2.63 -10.27 4.36
CA VAL A 168 -3.62 -9.51 5.12
C VAL A 168 -3.73 -10.13 6.52
N GLY A 169 -3.75 -9.30 7.56
CA GLY A 169 -3.85 -9.73 8.96
C GLY A 169 -2.51 -10.05 9.65
N ASP A 170 -1.38 -9.78 9.01
CA ASP A 170 -0.05 -10.02 9.58
C ASP A 170 0.25 -9.10 10.77
N TRP A 171 -0.47 -7.99 10.88
CA TRP A 171 -0.37 -7.06 12.01
C TRP A 171 -0.55 -7.73 13.39
N LYS A 172 -1.33 -8.82 13.47
CA LYS A 172 -1.60 -9.54 14.72
C LYS A 172 -0.34 -10.13 15.36
N SER A 173 0.74 -10.34 14.61
CA SER A 173 2.00 -10.86 15.18
C SER A 173 2.90 -9.78 15.76
N GLU A 174 2.66 -8.50 15.45
CA GLU A 174 3.56 -7.40 15.83
C GLU A 174 2.94 -6.52 16.93
N PHE A 175 1.62 -6.34 16.92
CA PHE A 175 0.93 -5.45 17.85
C PHE A 175 0.81 -6.04 19.25
N LYS A 176 1.05 -5.18 20.26
CA LYS A 176 0.64 -5.43 21.65
C LYS A 176 -0.83 -5.09 21.84
N ALA A 177 -1.46 -5.68 22.87
CA ALA A 177 -2.88 -5.46 23.17
C ALA A 177 -3.24 -3.97 23.37
N ASP A 178 -2.38 -3.18 24.03
CA ASP A 178 -2.63 -1.74 24.21
C ASP A 178 -2.56 -0.95 22.88
N GLN A 179 -1.60 -1.29 22.01
CA GLN A 179 -1.45 -0.66 20.70
C GLN A 179 -2.65 -0.98 19.80
N GLU A 180 -3.09 -2.23 19.80
CA GLU A 180 -4.29 -2.65 19.09
C GLU A 180 -5.52 -1.86 19.57
N ARG A 181 -5.74 -1.78 20.89
CA ARG A 181 -6.83 -1.01 21.48
C ARG A 181 -6.79 0.46 21.04
N ARG A 182 -5.64 1.12 21.18
CA ARG A 182 -5.48 2.55 20.84
C ARG A 182 -5.68 2.82 19.35
N LEU A 183 -5.15 1.96 18.48
CA LEU A 183 -5.36 2.11 17.04
C LEU A 183 -6.80 1.79 16.65
N LYS A 184 -7.46 0.83 17.30
CA LYS A 184 -8.89 0.54 17.10
C LYS A 184 -9.77 1.73 17.51
N GLU A 185 -9.52 2.33 18.67
CA GLU A 185 -10.23 3.54 19.13
C GLU A 185 -10.08 4.68 18.11
N LEU A 186 -8.85 4.96 17.67
CA LEU A 186 -8.59 5.97 16.65
C LEU A 186 -9.25 5.61 15.32
N TYR A 187 -9.14 4.36 14.87
CA TYR A 187 -9.75 3.86 13.65
C TYR A 187 -11.27 4.07 13.65
N LEU A 188 -11.96 3.68 14.71
CA LEU A 188 -13.41 3.83 14.83
C LEU A 188 -13.80 5.32 14.92
N ALA A 189 -13.06 6.13 15.67
CA ALA A 189 -13.31 7.57 15.75
C ALA A 189 -13.17 8.27 14.38
N ARG A 190 -12.25 7.80 13.53
CA ARG A 190 -11.95 8.40 12.23
C ARG A 190 -12.81 7.83 11.09
N LEU A 191 -13.14 6.53 11.12
CA LEU A 191 -13.73 5.81 9.98
C LEU A 191 -15.04 5.08 10.30
N GLY A 192 -15.45 4.96 11.57
CA GLY A 192 -16.53 4.06 12.03
C GLY A 192 -17.94 4.30 11.45
N GLY A 193 -18.15 5.31 10.61
CA GLY A 193 -19.39 5.55 9.87
C GLY A 193 -19.23 5.58 8.34
N THR A 194 -18.07 5.19 7.83
CA THR A 194 -17.74 5.28 6.39
C THR A 194 -17.85 3.91 5.70
N GLU A 195 -18.05 3.87 4.38
CA GLU A 195 -17.98 2.58 3.67
C GLU A 195 -16.56 2.00 3.62
N LEU A 196 -15.51 2.81 3.86
CA LEU A 196 -14.14 2.31 4.06
C LEU A 196 -14.09 1.33 5.24
N HIS A 197 -14.80 1.66 6.32
CA HIS A 197 -14.83 0.81 7.50
C HIS A 197 -15.39 -0.57 7.14
N LYS A 198 -16.54 -0.61 6.46
CA LYS A 198 -17.20 -1.85 6.04
C LYS A 198 -16.31 -2.75 5.19
N ALA A 199 -15.51 -2.16 4.31
CA ALA A 199 -14.55 -2.92 3.49
C ALA A 199 -13.47 -3.62 4.33
N TRP A 200 -13.18 -3.12 5.54
CA TRP A 200 -12.13 -3.66 6.41
C TRP A 200 -12.63 -4.43 7.63
N GLU A 201 -13.91 -4.34 8.00
CA GLU A 201 -14.52 -5.04 9.14
C GLU A 201 -14.12 -6.52 9.19
N LYS A 202 -14.25 -7.23 8.07
CA LYS A 202 -13.96 -8.67 8.00
C LYS A 202 -12.49 -9.05 8.26
N TYR A 203 -11.55 -8.13 8.08
CA TYR A 203 -10.11 -8.37 8.32
C TYR A 203 -9.66 -7.95 9.70
N LEU A 204 -10.37 -7.00 10.30
CA LEU A 204 -10.05 -6.44 11.60
C LEU A 204 -10.71 -7.23 12.74
N GLY A 205 -11.84 -7.90 12.47
CA GLY A 205 -12.37 -9.00 13.29
C GLY A 205 -12.81 -8.58 14.68
N PHE A 206 -13.37 -7.38 14.82
CA PHE A 206 -13.61 -6.77 16.11
C PHE A 206 -14.87 -5.90 16.16
#